data_AF-A0A0K1PQC6-F1
#
_entry.id   AF-A0A0K1PQC6-F1
#
_cell.length_a   1.000
_cell.length_b   1.000
_cell.length_c   1.000
_cell.angle_alpha   90.00
_cell.angle_beta   90.00
_cell.angle_gamma   90.00
#
_symmetry.space_group_name_H-M   'P 1'
#
loop_
_entity.id
_entity.type
_entity.pdbx_description
1 polymer ?
#
loop_
_entity_poly.entity_id
_entity_poly.type
_entity_poly.pdbx_seq_one_letter_code
_entity_poly.pdbx_strand_id
1 'polypeptide(L)'
;MLGTFAAITASQDGTKVRVALGAKARVLAGSGIAARGPGEVLELALDAGDVAQIVTEKGDQFDLSGSLVQSDKPIQVISGVQCINVPADKSACDHVEEPVQPAESLGKQYVVTTPTRPSGTPGLHVVRFVGNRDDTTLTYAPSKPAGCPDRLSAGEVAQCDGPVSTDFVVTGTEEFGIATFMVGSTMYEASNRKAQGDPSQTVFASTEQFRTSYLFLTPDDYDVSYAVIVGPQNAAPVLDGVAVTNFEPLAEGFGVWRATLALGKNGAHTLSSSVPVGLQAMGYGAFTSYQFPGGLNVKRIAPPPTK
;
A
#
# COMPACT_ATOMS: atom_id res chain seq x y z
N MET A 1 -17.78 14.27 3.07
CA MET A 1 -17.09 12.96 3.04
C MET A 1 -17.85 12.02 2.13
N LEU A 2 -17.24 11.63 1.03
CA LEU A 2 -17.62 10.47 0.20
C LEU A 2 -17.19 9.18 0.91
N GLY A 3 -17.76 8.03 0.53
CA GLY A 3 -17.23 6.73 0.94
C GLY A 3 -15.91 6.41 0.21
N THR A 4 -15.45 5.17 0.32
CA THR A 4 -14.34 4.68 -0.51
C THR A 4 -14.70 4.82 -1.99
N PHE A 5 -13.74 5.18 -2.82
CA PHE A 5 -13.91 5.25 -4.26
C PHE A 5 -12.86 4.45 -5.01
N ALA A 6 -13.18 4.09 -6.25
CA ALA A 6 -12.20 3.68 -7.24
C ALA A 6 -12.48 4.38 -8.57
N ALA A 7 -11.44 4.93 -9.18
CA ALA A 7 -11.45 5.50 -10.52
C ALA A 7 -10.81 4.51 -11.49
N ILE A 8 -11.58 4.07 -12.48
CA ILE A 8 -11.17 3.13 -13.51
C ILE A 8 -11.06 3.90 -14.83
N THR A 9 -9.84 4.02 -15.36
CA THR A 9 -9.55 4.78 -16.58
C THR A 9 -9.22 3.83 -17.71
N ALA A 10 -9.93 3.95 -18.85
CA ALA A 10 -9.67 3.15 -20.04
C ALA A 10 -8.66 3.83 -20.97
N SER A 11 -7.72 3.04 -21.50
CA SER A 11 -6.69 3.53 -22.44
C SER A 11 -7.10 3.39 -23.92
N GLN A 12 -8.20 2.67 -24.20
CA GLN A 12 -8.62 2.30 -25.55
C GLN A 12 -10.15 2.31 -25.68
N ASP A 13 -10.65 2.61 -26.88
CA ASP A 13 -12.07 2.58 -27.19
C ASP A 13 -12.69 1.19 -27.04
N GLY A 14 -13.95 1.13 -26.64
CA GLY A 14 -14.71 -0.12 -26.46
C GLY A 14 -14.05 -1.07 -25.45
N THR A 15 -13.45 -0.55 -24.40
CA THR A 15 -12.94 -1.31 -23.25
C THR A 15 -14.11 -1.81 -22.40
N LYS A 16 -14.12 -3.10 -22.09
CA LYS A 16 -15.12 -3.71 -21.21
C LYS A 16 -14.46 -4.01 -19.87
N VAL A 17 -15.10 -3.57 -18.80
CA VAL A 17 -14.65 -3.82 -17.43
C VAL A 17 -15.72 -4.56 -16.67
N ARG A 18 -15.33 -5.62 -15.99
CA ARG A 18 -16.15 -6.38 -15.05
C ARG A 18 -15.59 -6.18 -13.65
N VAL A 19 -16.41 -5.64 -12.75
CA VAL A 19 -16.07 -5.45 -11.34
C VAL A 19 -16.92 -6.41 -10.51
N ALA A 20 -16.30 -7.45 -9.96
CA ALA A 20 -16.94 -8.31 -8.96
C ALA A 20 -16.74 -7.70 -7.57
N LEU A 21 -17.83 -7.32 -6.91
CA LEU A 21 -17.79 -6.54 -5.68
C LEU A 21 -17.46 -7.41 -4.46
N GLY A 22 -16.48 -6.96 -3.68
CA GLY A 22 -16.07 -7.59 -2.43
C GLY A 22 -17.17 -7.59 -1.36
N ALA A 23 -16.92 -8.29 -0.25
CA ALA A 23 -17.92 -8.55 0.79
C ALA A 23 -18.49 -7.28 1.48
N LYS A 24 -17.78 -6.16 1.41
CA LYS A 24 -18.19 -4.86 1.99
C LYS A 24 -18.50 -3.80 0.93
N ALA A 25 -18.43 -4.16 -0.35
CA ALA A 25 -18.56 -3.20 -1.44
C ALA A 25 -20.03 -2.93 -1.74
N ARG A 26 -20.51 -1.75 -1.32
CA ARG A 26 -21.87 -1.26 -1.61
C ARG A 26 -21.80 0.01 -2.45
N VAL A 27 -21.89 -0.17 -3.76
CA VAL A 27 -21.77 0.91 -4.76
C VAL A 27 -23.07 1.70 -4.84
N LEU A 28 -22.95 3.02 -4.79
CA LEU A 28 -24.07 3.96 -4.96
C LEU A 28 -24.41 4.14 -6.44
N ALA A 29 -25.69 4.42 -6.74
CA ALA A 29 -26.10 4.79 -8.08
C ALA A 29 -25.56 6.18 -8.45
N GLY A 30 -25.09 6.33 -9.67
CA GLY A 30 -24.63 7.58 -10.28
C GLY A 30 -25.02 7.64 -11.76
N SER A 31 -24.52 8.66 -12.47
CA SER A 31 -24.73 8.75 -13.92
C SER A 31 -24.02 7.60 -14.63
N GLY A 32 -24.77 6.72 -15.29
CA GLY A 32 -24.22 5.57 -16.03
C GLY A 32 -23.76 4.40 -15.16
N ILE A 33 -23.81 4.50 -13.83
CA ILE A 33 -23.43 3.43 -12.89
C ILE A 33 -24.62 3.13 -11.99
N ALA A 34 -25.13 1.90 -12.07
CA ALA A 34 -26.22 1.46 -11.22
C ALA A 34 -25.71 1.07 -9.82
N ALA A 35 -26.56 1.25 -8.79
CA ALA A 35 -26.27 0.73 -7.46
C ALA A 35 -26.09 -0.80 -7.49
N ARG A 36 -25.16 -1.29 -6.67
CA ARG A 36 -24.84 -2.70 -6.50
C ARG A 36 -24.40 -2.98 -5.06
N GLY A 37 -24.77 -4.14 -4.54
CA GLY A 37 -24.38 -4.62 -3.23
C GLY A 37 -23.22 -5.63 -3.26
N PRO A 38 -22.81 -6.11 -2.08
CA PRO A 38 -21.74 -7.10 -1.95
C PRO A 38 -21.99 -8.36 -2.78
N GLY A 39 -20.93 -8.88 -3.42
CA GLY A 39 -20.98 -10.08 -4.26
C GLY A 39 -21.64 -9.91 -5.63
N GLU A 40 -22.26 -8.76 -5.91
CA GLU A 40 -22.81 -8.46 -7.22
C GLU A 40 -21.71 -8.03 -8.21
N VAL A 41 -22.06 -8.04 -9.50
CA VAL A 41 -21.18 -7.64 -10.59
C VAL A 41 -21.66 -6.33 -11.21
N LEU A 42 -20.71 -5.42 -11.43
CA LEU A 42 -20.88 -4.23 -12.24
C LEU A 42 -20.14 -4.41 -13.56
N GLU A 43 -20.84 -4.19 -14.68
CA GLU A 43 -20.23 -4.17 -16.01
C GLU A 43 -20.20 -2.74 -16.54
N LEU A 44 -19.05 -2.35 -17.07
CA LEU A 44 -18.79 -1.03 -17.60
C LEU A 44 -18.29 -1.15 -19.04
N ALA A 45 -18.76 -0.25 -19.90
CA ALA A 45 -18.24 -0.05 -21.24
C ALA A 45 -17.65 1.37 -21.29
N LEU A 46 -16.38 1.46 -21.66
CA LEU A 46 -15.59 2.69 -21.60
C LEU A 46 -14.84 2.89 -22.91
N ASP A 47 -14.77 4.13 -23.37
CA ASP A 47 -13.91 4.53 -24.48
C ASP A 47 -12.57 5.11 -23.98
N ALA A 48 -11.63 5.39 -24.90
CA ALA A 48 -10.32 5.90 -24.51
C ALA A 48 -10.45 7.27 -23.80
N GLY A 49 -9.89 7.35 -22.58
CA GLY A 49 -9.97 8.55 -21.75
C GLY A 49 -11.21 8.61 -20.84
N ASP A 50 -12.17 7.69 -20.98
CA ASP A 50 -13.28 7.58 -20.04
C ASP A 50 -12.78 7.16 -18.65
N VAL A 51 -13.39 7.77 -17.64
CA VAL A 51 -13.17 7.45 -16.22
C VAL A 51 -14.49 7.03 -15.59
N ALA A 52 -14.58 5.75 -15.20
CA ALA A 52 -15.66 5.28 -14.35
C ALA A 52 -15.25 5.42 -12.88
N GLN A 53 -15.89 6.35 -12.17
CA GLN A 53 -15.70 6.50 -10.73
C GLN A 53 -16.82 5.77 -9.98
N ILE A 54 -16.47 4.65 -9.34
CA ILE A 54 -17.35 3.96 -8.40
C ILE A 54 -17.14 4.52 -7.00
N VAL A 55 -18.23 4.73 -6.27
CA VAL A 55 -18.21 5.26 -4.89
C VAL A 55 -19.11 4.41 -4.01
N THR A 56 -18.65 4.08 -2.82
CA THR A 56 -19.45 3.32 -1.86
C THR A 56 -20.33 4.21 -0.99
N GLU A 57 -21.27 3.57 -0.29
CA GLU A 57 -21.90 4.17 0.88
C GLU A 57 -20.83 4.59 1.92
N LYS A 58 -21.19 5.54 2.79
CA LYS A 58 -20.26 6.11 3.78
C LYS A 58 -20.25 5.28 5.05
N GLY A 59 -19.09 5.12 5.65
CA GLY A 59 -18.91 4.43 6.93
C GLY A 59 -17.79 3.40 6.87
N ASP A 60 -17.31 2.99 8.03
CA ASP A 60 -16.23 2.01 8.20
C ASP A 60 -16.64 0.57 7.83
N GLN A 61 -17.93 0.33 7.61
CA GLN A 61 -18.47 -0.96 7.18
C GLN A 61 -18.50 -1.13 5.66
N PHE A 62 -18.26 -0.06 4.89
CA PHE A 62 -18.29 -0.09 3.43
C PHE A 62 -16.90 0.14 2.85
N ASP A 63 -16.44 -0.80 2.03
CA ASP A 63 -15.09 -0.78 1.47
C ASP A 63 -15.08 -1.51 0.11
N LEU A 64 -14.29 -1.00 -0.84
CA LEU A 64 -14.07 -1.64 -2.14
C LEU A 64 -12.95 -2.69 -2.09
N SER A 65 -12.14 -2.73 -1.04
CA SER A 65 -11.08 -3.74 -0.87
C SER A 65 -11.63 -5.16 -1.04
N GLY A 66 -10.84 -6.02 -1.70
CA GLY A 66 -11.25 -7.39 -2.00
C GLY A 66 -12.17 -7.55 -3.22
N SER A 67 -12.56 -6.44 -3.88
CA SER A 67 -13.23 -6.52 -5.18
C SER A 67 -12.24 -6.90 -6.29
N LEU A 68 -12.71 -7.67 -7.28
CA LEU A 68 -11.91 -8.07 -8.45
C LEU A 68 -12.32 -7.25 -9.67
N VAL A 69 -11.38 -6.51 -10.25
CA VAL A 69 -11.54 -5.77 -11.50
C VAL A 69 -10.88 -6.56 -12.64
N GLN A 70 -11.65 -6.86 -13.67
CA GLN A 70 -11.17 -7.55 -14.87
C GLN A 70 -11.49 -6.70 -16.10
N SER A 71 -10.58 -6.66 -17.06
CA SER A 71 -10.81 -5.96 -18.32
C SER A 71 -10.24 -6.73 -19.51
N ASP A 72 -10.87 -6.54 -20.67
CA ASP A 72 -10.38 -7.08 -21.95
C ASP A 72 -9.27 -6.22 -22.59
N LYS A 73 -9.03 -5.01 -22.06
CA LYS A 73 -8.03 -4.06 -22.52
C LYS A 73 -7.31 -3.39 -21.34
N PRO A 74 -6.17 -2.72 -21.57
CA PRO A 74 -5.43 -2.07 -20.49
C PRO A 74 -6.22 -0.93 -19.85
N ILE A 75 -6.30 -0.95 -18.52
CA ILE A 75 -6.94 0.05 -17.67
C ILE A 75 -5.98 0.47 -16.54
N GLN A 76 -6.20 1.67 -16.00
CA GLN A 76 -5.65 2.07 -14.70
C GLN A 76 -6.77 2.02 -13.66
N VAL A 77 -6.44 1.55 -12.46
CA VAL A 77 -7.34 1.63 -11.30
C VAL A 77 -6.62 2.39 -10.20
N ILE A 78 -7.26 3.46 -9.71
CA ILE A 78 -6.83 4.21 -8.54
C ILE A 78 -7.94 4.07 -7.50
N SER A 79 -7.60 3.76 -6.25
CA SER A 79 -8.57 3.70 -5.15
C SER A 79 -8.20 4.65 -4.03
N GLY A 80 -9.21 5.13 -3.30
CA GLY A 80 -8.94 6.08 -2.23
C GLY A 80 -10.11 6.32 -1.30
N VAL A 81 -9.82 7.07 -0.24
CA VAL A 81 -10.79 7.55 0.74
C VAL A 81 -10.53 9.04 0.94
N GLN A 82 -11.60 9.85 0.87
CA GLN A 82 -11.47 11.30 0.96
C GLN A 82 -10.90 11.78 2.31
N CYS A 83 -11.21 11.07 3.38
CA CYS A 83 -10.77 11.36 4.75
C CYS A 83 -10.90 10.07 5.55
N ILE A 84 -9.76 9.50 5.96
CA ILE A 84 -9.69 8.30 6.79
C ILE A 84 -8.96 8.59 8.10
N ASN A 85 -9.56 8.22 9.22
CA ASN A 85 -8.89 8.16 10.52
C ASN A 85 -8.20 6.80 10.66
N VAL A 86 -6.93 6.79 11.07
CA VAL A 86 -6.18 5.55 11.28
C VAL A 86 -5.47 5.62 12.65
N PRO A 87 -5.85 4.80 13.63
CA PRO A 87 -7.08 4.01 13.73
C PRO A 87 -8.37 4.84 13.63
N ALA A 88 -9.50 4.18 13.36
CA ALA A 88 -10.78 4.84 13.10
C ALA A 88 -11.27 5.77 14.23
N ASP A 89 -10.85 5.52 15.47
CA ASP A 89 -11.19 6.27 16.68
C ASP A 89 -10.17 7.37 17.04
N LYS A 90 -9.24 7.69 16.13
CA LYS A 90 -8.12 8.61 16.36
C LYS A 90 -8.03 9.65 15.25
N SER A 91 -7.91 10.92 15.63
CA SER A 91 -7.75 12.05 14.72
C SER A 91 -6.27 12.33 14.39
N ALA A 92 -5.95 13.16 13.40
CA ALA A 92 -6.85 13.65 12.37
C ALA A 92 -6.93 12.66 11.21
N CYS A 93 -7.93 12.85 10.34
CA CYS A 93 -8.00 12.10 9.10
C CYS A 93 -7.17 12.80 8.03
N ASP A 94 -6.73 12.02 7.05
CA ASP A 94 -6.19 12.55 5.80
C ASP A 94 -6.83 11.84 4.60
N HIS A 95 -6.61 12.42 3.42
CA HIS A 95 -6.92 11.78 2.16
C HIS A 95 -5.88 10.71 1.85
N VAL A 96 -6.35 9.53 1.44
CA VAL A 96 -5.48 8.47 0.92
C VAL A 96 -5.93 8.07 -0.47
N GLU A 97 -4.98 7.87 -1.38
CA GLU A 97 -5.22 7.47 -2.75
C GLU A 97 -4.01 6.70 -3.27
N GLU A 98 -4.22 5.52 -3.85
CA GLU A 98 -3.15 4.66 -4.36
C GLU A 98 -3.53 4.00 -5.70
N PRO A 99 -2.56 3.84 -6.63
CA PRO A 99 -2.74 2.95 -7.76
C PRO A 99 -2.86 1.51 -7.30
N VAL A 100 -3.88 0.80 -7.79
CA VAL A 100 -4.07 -0.62 -7.49
C VAL A 100 -3.11 -1.44 -8.35
N GLN A 101 -2.24 -2.22 -7.71
CA GLN A 101 -1.34 -3.13 -8.41
C GLN A 101 -2.13 -4.26 -9.10
N PRO A 102 -1.73 -4.70 -10.31
CA PRO A 102 -2.31 -5.88 -10.93
C PRO A 102 -2.18 -7.10 -10.01
N ALA A 103 -3.25 -7.88 -9.86
CA ALA A 103 -3.27 -9.08 -9.03
C ALA A 103 -2.20 -10.09 -9.42
N GLU A 104 -1.87 -10.16 -10.71
CA GLU A 104 -0.84 -11.04 -11.27
C GLU A 104 0.59 -10.60 -10.94
N SER A 105 0.77 -9.42 -10.33
CA SER A 105 2.07 -8.93 -9.85
C SER A 105 2.31 -9.19 -8.36
N LEU A 106 1.28 -9.64 -7.64
CA LEU A 106 1.38 -9.96 -6.22
C LEU A 106 2.26 -11.21 -6.01
N GLY A 107 3.07 -11.18 -4.97
CA GLY A 107 3.98 -12.27 -4.62
C GLY A 107 3.59 -12.99 -3.34
N LYS A 108 4.47 -13.88 -2.91
CA LYS A 108 4.26 -14.78 -1.76
C LYS A 108 5.03 -14.36 -0.52
N GLN A 109 5.98 -13.44 -0.61
CA GLN A 109 6.77 -13.00 0.54
C GLN A 109 6.91 -11.49 0.58
N TYR A 110 6.75 -10.92 1.77
CA TYR A 110 6.84 -9.49 2.02
C TYR A 110 7.70 -9.21 3.25
N VAL A 111 8.52 -8.17 3.17
CA VAL A 111 9.19 -7.59 4.33
C VAL A 111 8.41 -6.33 4.72
N VAL A 112 7.65 -6.41 5.80
CA VAL A 112 6.78 -5.35 6.30
C VAL A 112 7.52 -4.54 7.35
N THR A 113 7.73 -3.26 7.08
CA THR A 113 8.44 -2.34 7.97
C THR A 113 7.52 -1.32 8.59
N THR A 114 7.74 -1.02 9.85
CA THR A 114 7.21 0.16 10.52
C THR A 114 7.68 1.45 9.83
N PRO A 115 6.84 2.49 9.76
CA PRO A 115 7.25 3.78 9.27
C PRO A 115 8.29 4.41 10.21
N THR A 116 9.17 5.25 9.67
CA THR A 116 10.17 5.98 10.47
C THR A 116 9.60 7.32 10.88
N ARG A 117 9.38 7.55 12.18
CA ARG A 117 8.81 8.81 12.68
C ARG A 117 9.77 9.99 12.48
N PRO A 118 9.29 11.25 12.52
CA PRO A 118 10.15 12.44 12.50
C PRO A 118 11.25 12.46 13.56
N SER A 119 11.05 11.77 14.69
CA SER A 119 12.06 11.59 15.74
C SER A 119 13.19 10.61 15.38
N GLY A 120 13.14 9.98 14.20
CA GLY A 120 14.06 8.94 13.74
C GLY A 120 13.82 7.56 14.37
N THR A 121 12.70 7.36 15.07
CA THR A 121 12.38 6.10 15.75
C THR A 121 11.25 5.35 15.02
N PRO A 122 11.10 4.03 15.22
CA PRO A 122 9.99 3.27 14.67
C PRO A 122 8.63 3.86 15.05
N GLY A 123 7.71 3.84 14.08
CA GLY A 123 6.33 4.27 14.23
C GLY A 123 5.36 3.10 14.28
N LEU A 124 4.09 3.48 14.39
CA LEU A 124 2.91 2.64 14.32
C LEU A 124 2.29 2.72 12.94
N HIS A 125 1.77 1.60 12.48
CA HIS A 125 0.97 1.52 11.26
C HIS A 125 -0.11 0.46 11.39
N VAL A 126 -1.20 0.62 10.63
CA VAL A 126 -2.18 -0.44 10.45
C VAL A 126 -1.78 -1.26 9.22
N VAL A 127 -1.79 -2.57 9.33
CA VAL A 127 -1.40 -3.49 8.24
C VAL A 127 -2.61 -4.30 7.79
N ARG A 128 -2.94 -4.21 6.50
CA ARG A 128 -4.08 -4.86 5.87
C ARG A 128 -3.60 -5.84 4.80
N PHE A 129 -4.21 -7.00 4.79
CA PHE A 129 -3.94 -8.10 3.88
C PHE A 129 -5.13 -8.28 2.94
N VAL A 130 -4.84 -8.63 1.69
CA VAL A 130 -5.86 -9.01 0.70
C VAL A 130 -5.45 -10.34 0.09
N GLY A 131 -6.29 -11.37 0.22
CA GLY A 131 -6.02 -12.68 -0.38
C GLY A 131 -6.20 -12.65 -1.89
N ASN A 132 -5.26 -13.22 -2.64
CA ASN A 132 -5.39 -13.41 -4.09
C ASN A 132 -5.90 -14.81 -4.45
N ARG A 133 -5.66 -15.77 -3.56
CA ARG A 133 -5.98 -17.19 -3.72
C ARG A 133 -6.68 -17.74 -2.49
N ASP A 134 -7.54 -18.72 -2.75
CA ASP A 134 -8.15 -19.52 -1.70
C ASP A 134 -7.12 -20.31 -0.90
N ASP A 135 -7.43 -20.53 0.37
CA ASP A 135 -6.64 -21.37 1.28
C ASP A 135 -5.16 -20.95 1.40
N THR A 136 -4.87 -19.66 1.19
CA THR A 136 -3.53 -19.10 1.41
C THR A 136 -3.23 -19.18 2.91
N THR A 137 -2.18 -19.90 3.32
CA THR A 137 -1.73 -19.91 4.72
C THR A 137 -0.52 -19.02 4.89
N LEU A 138 -0.48 -18.26 6.00
CA LEU A 138 0.55 -17.26 6.27
C LEU A 138 1.44 -17.66 7.44
N THR A 139 2.75 -17.47 7.28
CA THR A 139 3.77 -17.65 8.31
C THR A 139 4.57 -16.38 8.50
N TYR A 140 5.00 -16.11 9.74
CA TYR A 140 5.60 -14.83 10.13
C TYR A 140 6.94 -15.05 10.84
N ALA A 141 7.88 -14.15 10.61
CA ALA A 141 9.16 -14.12 11.30
C ALA A 141 9.58 -12.68 11.63
N PRO A 142 10.21 -12.40 12.78
CA PRO A 142 10.57 -13.35 13.84
C PRO A 142 9.36 -13.82 14.66
N SER A 143 8.25 -13.07 14.62
CA SER A 143 7.00 -13.44 15.27
C SER A 143 5.81 -12.82 14.52
N LYS A 144 4.64 -13.44 14.67
CA LYS A 144 3.37 -12.90 14.15
C LYS A 144 2.90 -11.73 15.02
N PRO A 145 2.69 -10.51 14.48
CA PRO A 145 2.08 -9.43 15.26
C PRO A 145 0.65 -9.79 15.68
N ALA A 146 0.17 -9.18 16.76
CA ALA A 146 -1.14 -9.49 17.33
C ALA A 146 -2.27 -9.32 16.29
N GLY A 147 -3.19 -10.29 16.25
CA GLY A 147 -4.37 -10.26 15.37
C GLY A 147 -4.12 -10.44 13.87
N CYS A 148 -2.87 -10.51 13.40
CA CYS A 148 -2.63 -10.74 11.98
C CYS A 148 -3.17 -12.12 11.55
N PRO A 149 -3.72 -12.22 10.32
CA PRO A 149 -4.40 -13.42 9.84
C PRO A 149 -3.44 -14.61 9.67
N ASP A 150 -3.89 -15.83 9.98
CA ASP A 150 -3.15 -17.05 9.67
C ASP A 150 -3.49 -17.60 8.27
N ARG A 151 -4.63 -17.18 7.72
CA ARG A 151 -5.16 -17.63 6.44
C ARG A 151 -5.89 -16.51 5.72
N LEU A 152 -5.95 -16.63 4.39
CA LEU A 152 -6.73 -15.76 3.52
C LEU A 152 -7.39 -16.59 2.41
N SER A 153 -8.62 -16.23 2.07
CA SER A 153 -9.32 -16.65 0.86
C SER A 153 -9.18 -15.60 -0.24
N ALA A 154 -9.44 -15.95 -1.50
CA ALA A 154 -9.40 -14.95 -2.58
C ALA A 154 -10.46 -13.86 -2.35
N GLY A 155 -10.05 -12.59 -2.45
CA GLY A 155 -10.87 -11.41 -2.15
C GLY A 155 -11.09 -11.15 -0.64
N GLU A 156 -10.57 -12.00 0.24
CA GLU A 156 -10.67 -11.78 1.69
C GLU A 156 -9.77 -10.61 2.11
N VAL A 157 -10.34 -9.71 2.90
CA VAL A 157 -9.64 -8.57 3.49
C VAL A 157 -9.54 -8.78 4.99
N ALA A 158 -8.32 -8.83 5.50
CA ALA A 158 -8.04 -9.00 6.92
C ALA A 158 -7.02 -7.96 7.40
N GLN A 159 -6.98 -7.69 8.70
CA GLN A 159 -6.11 -6.69 9.29
C GLN A 159 -5.56 -7.22 10.62
N CYS A 160 -4.35 -6.80 11.00
CA CYS A 160 -3.86 -7.05 12.36
C CYS A 160 -4.71 -6.31 13.42
N ASP A 161 -4.63 -6.77 14.67
CA ASP A 161 -5.33 -6.15 15.79
C ASP A 161 -4.64 -4.84 16.17
N GLY A 162 -5.24 -3.73 15.73
CA GLY A 162 -4.72 -2.39 15.98
C GLY A 162 -3.38 -2.10 15.28
N PRO A 163 -2.71 -1.00 15.67
CA PRO A 163 -1.44 -0.63 15.07
C PRO A 163 -0.28 -1.57 15.44
N VAL A 164 0.47 -1.98 14.43
CA VAL A 164 1.71 -2.76 14.55
C VAL A 164 2.89 -1.81 14.79
N SER A 165 3.86 -2.25 15.60
CA SER A 165 5.03 -1.46 16.04
C SER A 165 6.37 -2.18 15.81
N THR A 166 6.35 -3.32 15.11
CA THR A 166 7.52 -4.16 14.87
C THR A 166 7.60 -4.53 13.40
N ASP A 167 8.82 -4.54 12.86
CA ASP A 167 9.09 -5.07 11.52
C ASP A 167 8.92 -6.59 11.52
N PHE A 168 8.48 -7.16 10.40
CA PHE A 168 8.34 -8.62 10.24
C PHE A 168 8.42 -9.04 8.77
N VAL A 169 8.77 -10.30 8.55
CA VAL A 169 8.62 -11.00 7.27
C VAL A 169 7.34 -11.82 7.35
N VAL A 170 6.55 -11.82 6.28
CA VAL A 170 5.39 -12.69 6.13
C VAL A 170 5.45 -13.43 4.80
N THR A 171 5.22 -14.73 4.86
CA THR A 171 5.30 -15.65 3.72
C THR A 171 3.99 -16.42 3.59
N GLY A 172 3.43 -16.46 2.39
CA GLY A 172 2.22 -17.19 2.04
C GLY A 172 2.50 -18.44 1.22
N THR A 173 1.66 -19.45 1.34
CA THR A 173 1.69 -20.61 0.42
C THR A 173 1.29 -20.21 -1.01
N GLU A 174 0.42 -19.21 -1.11
CA GLU A 174 -0.02 -18.58 -2.36
C GLU A 174 0.15 -17.05 -2.28
N GLU A 175 -0.02 -16.38 -3.41
CA GLU A 175 0.16 -14.93 -3.49
C GLU A 175 -0.96 -14.16 -2.79
N PHE A 176 -0.61 -13.01 -2.22
CA PHE A 176 -1.51 -12.11 -1.50
C PHE A 176 -0.96 -10.69 -1.57
N GLY A 177 -1.77 -9.68 -1.25
CA GLY A 177 -1.35 -8.28 -1.19
C GLY A 177 -1.27 -7.76 0.25
N ILE A 178 -0.38 -6.78 0.48
CA ILE A 178 -0.29 -6.06 1.76
C ILE A 178 -0.33 -4.56 1.51
N ALA A 179 -1.30 -3.91 2.15
CA ALA A 179 -1.35 -2.46 2.29
C ALA A 179 -0.97 -2.06 3.72
N THR A 180 -0.41 -0.87 3.87
CA THR A 180 -0.15 -0.28 5.17
C THR A 180 -0.63 1.15 5.23
N PHE A 181 -1.04 1.56 6.43
CA PHE A 181 -1.57 2.87 6.72
C PHE A 181 -0.79 3.47 7.87
N MET A 182 -0.16 4.61 7.65
CA MET A 182 0.36 5.42 8.75
C MET A 182 -0.79 5.86 9.65
N VAL A 183 -0.52 5.96 10.95
CA VAL A 183 -1.52 6.41 11.92
C VAL A 183 -1.60 7.93 11.97
N GLY A 184 -2.75 8.46 12.43
CA GLY A 184 -2.97 9.88 12.66
C GLY A 184 -2.10 10.44 13.77
N SER A 185 -1.82 11.74 13.69
CA SER A 185 -0.86 12.44 14.54
C SER A 185 -1.12 12.25 16.05
N THR A 186 -2.39 12.11 16.45
CA THR A 186 -2.80 12.02 17.86
C THR A 186 -2.39 10.71 18.53
N MET A 187 -1.95 9.73 17.75
CA MET A 187 -1.33 8.51 18.28
C MET A 187 0.06 8.75 18.89
N TYR A 188 0.70 9.87 18.55
CA TYR A 188 2.03 10.22 19.07
C TYR A 188 2.02 11.47 19.93
N GLU A 189 1.27 12.49 19.53
CA GLU A 189 1.31 13.81 20.13
C GLU A 189 -0.09 14.21 20.60
N ALA A 190 -0.21 14.80 21.80
CA ALA A 190 -1.47 15.43 22.20
C ALA A 190 -1.80 16.56 21.22
N SER A 191 -3.05 16.60 20.70
CA SER A 191 -3.49 17.48 19.61
C SER A 191 -3.05 18.94 19.82
N ASN A 192 -1.94 19.31 19.19
CA ASN A 192 -1.38 20.65 19.24
C ASN A 192 -1.01 21.09 17.81
N ARG A 193 -0.82 22.40 17.61
CA ARG A 193 -0.59 23.01 16.29
C ARG A 193 0.75 22.62 15.62
N LYS A 194 1.51 21.67 16.17
CA LYS A 194 2.79 21.19 15.65
C LYS A 194 2.82 19.67 15.43
N ALA A 195 1.66 19.00 15.51
CA ALA A 195 1.64 17.56 15.29
C ALA A 195 2.07 17.23 13.86
N GLN A 196 2.98 16.27 13.76
CA GLN A 196 3.60 15.86 12.50
C GLN A 196 2.97 14.55 12.04
N GLY A 197 2.66 14.52 10.75
CA GLY A 197 2.00 13.39 10.12
C GLY A 197 0.49 13.37 10.30
N ASP A 198 -0.16 12.72 9.35
CA ASP A 198 -1.52 12.20 9.41
C ASP A 198 -1.59 10.97 8.47
N PRO A 199 -2.72 10.25 8.38
CA PRO A 199 -2.75 8.95 7.69
C PRO A 199 -2.33 9.00 6.22
N SER A 200 -1.30 8.24 5.85
CA SER A 200 -0.96 7.91 4.46
C SER A 200 -1.20 6.42 4.23
N GLN A 201 -1.63 6.04 3.04
CA GLN A 201 -1.68 4.64 2.60
C GLN A 201 -0.47 4.34 1.72
N THR A 202 -0.09 3.07 1.64
CA THR A 202 0.76 2.54 0.56
C THR A 202 0.58 1.03 0.46
N VAL A 203 1.21 0.39 -0.53
CA VAL A 203 1.37 -1.06 -0.61
C VAL A 203 2.83 -1.45 -0.46
N PHE A 204 3.08 -2.64 0.11
CA PHE A 204 4.41 -3.24 0.05
C PHE A 204 4.59 -3.97 -1.27
N ALA A 205 5.76 -3.80 -1.89
CA ALA A 205 6.18 -4.68 -2.97
C ALA A 205 6.60 -6.04 -2.39
N SER A 206 6.26 -7.12 -3.08
CA SER A 206 6.73 -8.45 -2.71
C SER A 206 8.23 -8.60 -3.03
N THR A 207 8.92 -9.52 -2.36
CA THR A 207 10.38 -9.70 -2.54
C THR A 207 10.74 -10.09 -3.97
N GLU A 208 9.84 -10.75 -4.69
CA GLU A 208 9.97 -11.14 -6.10
C GLU A 208 9.94 -9.93 -7.06
N GLN A 209 9.43 -8.79 -6.61
CA GLN A 209 9.33 -7.55 -7.39
C GLN A 209 10.47 -6.56 -7.13
N PHE A 210 11.39 -6.89 -6.21
CA PHE A 210 12.53 -6.05 -5.84
C PHE A 210 13.45 -5.73 -7.02
N ARG A 211 14.19 -4.62 -6.90
CA ARG A 211 15.05 -4.07 -7.95
C ARG A 211 16.43 -3.74 -7.38
N THR A 212 17.41 -3.63 -8.28
CA THR A 212 18.79 -3.21 -7.96
C THR A 212 19.03 -1.72 -8.19
N SER A 213 18.08 -1.01 -8.80
CA SER A 213 18.20 0.41 -9.13
C SER A 213 16.84 1.10 -9.12
N TYR A 214 16.81 2.29 -8.52
CA TYR A 214 15.65 3.15 -8.37
C TYR A 214 16.02 4.60 -8.71
N LEU A 215 15.08 5.27 -9.37
CA LEU A 215 14.99 6.72 -9.46
C LEU A 215 13.61 7.07 -8.92
N PHE A 216 13.54 7.89 -7.89
CA PHE A 216 12.29 8.25 -7.23
C PHE A 216 12.29 9.72 -6.82
N LEU A 217 11.10 10.29 -6.70
CA LEU A 217 10.88 11.69 -6.33
C LEU A 217 10.16 11.75 -5.00
N THR A 218 10.67 12.53 -4.07
CA THR A 218 9.94 12.90 -2.86
C THR A 218 9.52 14.37 -2.92
N PRO A 219 8.37 14.76 -2.35
CA PRO A 219 8.02 16.16 -2.16
C PRO A 219 9.15 16.92 -1.45
N ASP A 220 9.40 18.17 -1.85
CA ASP A 220 10.45 19.04 -1.31
C ASP A 220 9.91 20.09 -0.32
N ASP A 221 8.62 20.03 0.00
CA ASP A 221 7.89 20.88 0.94
C ASP A 221 7.53 20.18 2.27
N TYR A 222 8.04 18.96 2.49
CA TYR A 222 7.90 18.22 3.75
C TYR A 222 9.09 18.47 4.67
N ASP A 223 8.85 18.46 6.00
CA ASP A 223 9.87 18.78 7.00
C ASP A 223 10.96 17.71 7.06
N VAL A 224 10.60 16.45 6.83
CA VAL A 224 11.53 15.32 6.81
C VAL A 224 11.03 14.19 5.92
N SER A 225 11.99 13.55 5.26
CA SER A 225 11.76 12.41 4.37
C SER A 225 12.75 11.29 4.66
N TYR A 226 12.33 10.05 4.45
CA TYR A 226 13.12 8.84 4.68
C TYR A 226 13.01 7.86 3.51
N ALA A 227 14.12 7.17 3.24
CA ALA A 227 14.14 5.92 2.50
C ALA A 227 14.24 4.76 3.50
N VAL A 228 13.27 3.84 3.43
CA VAL A 228 13.27 2.58 4.17
C VAL A 228 13.53 1.46 3.16
N ILE A 229 14.70 0.85 3.27
CA ILE A 229 15.24 -0.12 2.33
C ILE A 229 15.25 -1.49 2.99
N VAL A 230 14.77 -2.52 2.31
CA VAL A 230 14.73 -3.90 2.83
C VAL A 230 15.47 -4.85 1.91
N GLY A 231 16.25 -5.77 2.47
CA GLY A 231 17.04 -6.70 1.68
C GLY A 231 18.06 -7.47 2.49
N PRO A 232 18.83 -8.37 1.86
CA PRO A 232 19.91 -9.08 2.53
C PRO A 232 21.12 -8.17 2.76
N GLN A 233 21.87 -8.38 3.84
CA GLN A 233 23.00 -7.51 4.23
C GLN A 233 24.02 -7.25 3.12
N ASN A 234 24.25 -8.24 2.23
CA ASN A 234 25.16 -8.13 1.09
C ASN A 234 24.64 -7.24 -0.06
N ALA A 235 23.43 -6.68 0.05
CA ALA A 235 22.89 -5.74 -0.92
C ALA A 235 23.66 -4.42 -0.96
N ALA A 236 24.28 -4.01 0.16
CA ALA A 236 25.12 -2.83 0.26
C ALA A 236 24.53 -1.59 -0.48
N PRO A 237 23.34 -1.11 -0.06
CA PRO A 237 22.66 -0.03 -0.76
C PRO A 237 23.46 1.28 -0.77
N VAL A 238 23.42 1.99 -1.89
CA VAL A 238 24.02 3.31 -2.11
C VAL A 238 22.92 4.28 -2.51
N LEU A 239 22.61 5.23 -1.63
CA LEU A 239 21.59 6.25 -1.77
C LEU A 239 22.26 7.59 -2.11
N ASP A 240 21.94 8.17 -3.26
CA ASP A 240 22.52 9.43 -3.75
C ASP A 240 24.05 9.47 -3.78
N GLY A 241 24.67 8.32 -4.07
CA GLY A 241 26.13 8.15 -4.08
C GLY A 241 26.75 7.92 -2.71
N VAL A 242 25.95 7.86 -1.64
CA VAL A 242 26.40 7.61 -0.26
C VAL A 242 25.98 6.20 0.17
N ALA A 243 26.93 5.42 0.69
CA ALA A 243 26.64 4.10 1.22
C ALA A 243 25.75 4.18 2.47
N VAL A 244 24.70 3.35 2.53
CA VAL A 244 23.82 3.26 3.70
C VAL A 244 24.28 2.06 4.55
N THR A 245 24.90 2.32 5.69
CA THR A 245 25.64 1.31 6.48
C THR A 245 24.88 0.75 7.67
N ASN A 246 23.86 1.45 8.17
CA ASN A 246 23.12 1.08 9.38
C ASN A 246 22.10 -0.04 9.08
N PHE A 247 22.60 -1.27 8.95
CA PHE A 247 21.78 -2.45 8.74
C PHE A 247 21.22 -2.97 10.06
N GLU A 248 19.90 -3.06 10.15
CA GLU A 248 19.16 -3.66 11.26
C GLU A 248 18.71 -5.06 10.84
N PRO A 249 19.32 -6.14 11.38
CA PRO A 249 18.92 -7.50 11.05
C PRO A 249 17.46 -7.78 11.44
N LEU A 250 16.73 -8.51 10.60
CA LEU A 250 15.35 -8.92 10.87
C LEU A 250 15.25 -10.45 10.95
N ALA A 251 14.80 -11.11 9.88
CA ALA A 251 14.53 -12.53 9.81
C ALA A 251 14.68 -13.03 8.37
N GLU A 252 14.83 -14.35 8.21
CA GLU A 252 14.91 -15.00 6.89
C GLU A 252 16.01 -14.43 5.97
N GLY A 253 17.10 -13.93 6.56
CA GLY A 253 18.20 -13.32 5.82
C GLY A 253 17.95 -11.87 5.36
N PHE A 254 16.79 -11.30 5.69
CA PHE A 254 16.49 -9.89 5.47
C PHE A 254 16.87 -9.02 6.66
N GLY A 255 17.06 -7.74 6.39
CA GLY A 255 17.06 -6.67 7.37
C GLY A 255 16.68 -5.35 6.72
N VAL A 256 16.81 -4.28 7.48
CA VAL A 256 16.31 -2.96 7.12
C VAL A 256 17.43 -1.93 7.20
N TRP A 257 17.44 -0.98 6.26
CA TRP A 257 18.16 0.28 6.40
C TRP A 257 17.16 1.42 6.42
N ARG A 258 17.37 2.38 7.31
CA ARG A 258 16.60 3.62 7.38
C ARG A 258 17.53 4.79 7.19
N ALA A 259 17.27 5.60 6.17
CA ALA A 259 18.09 6.76 5.85
C ALA A 259 17.21 8.00 5.70
N THR A 260 17.61 9.10 6.32
CA THR A 260 17.03 10.41 6.05
C THR A 260 17.43 10.86 4.64
N LEU A 261 16.45 11.32 3.87
CA LEU A 261 16.66 11.86 2.54
C LEU A 261 17.08 13.32 2.65
N ALA A 262 18.12 13.68 1.90
CA ALA A 262 18.62 15.06 1.89
C ALA A 262 17.67 15.98 1.12
N LEU A 263 17.42 17.18 1.65
CA LEU A 263 16.71 18.22 0.91
C LEU A 263 17.53 18.70 -0.30
N GLY A 264 16.84 19.05 -1.38
CA GLY A 264 17.44 19.56 -2.61
C GLY A 264 17.17 18.68 -3.83
N LYS A 265 17.85 18.96 -4.94
CA LYS A 265 17.68 18.27 -6.24
C LYS A 265 16.21 18.17 -6.71
N ASN A 266 15.35 19.11 -6.30
CA ASN A 266 13.90 19.08 -6.53
C ASN A 266 13.28 17.73 -6.13
N GLY A 267 13.72 17.15 -5.01
CA GLY A 267 13.21 15.89 -4.49
C GLY A 267 13.73 14.64 -5.19
N ALA A 268 14.66 14.76 -6.14
CA ALA A 268 15.16 13.62 -6.91
C ALA A 268 16.21 12.81 -6.14
N HIS A 269 15.95 11.50 -6.04
CA HIS A 269 16.81 10.53 -5.36
C HIS A 269 17.11 9.31 -6.22
N THR A 270 18.29 8.74 -6.00
CA THR A 270 18.72 7.49 -6.64
C THR A 270 19.13 6.46 -5.60
N LEU A 271 18.73 5.21 -5.79
CA LEU A 271 19.20 4.08 -5.00
C LEU A 271 19.77 3.02 -5.93
N SER A 272 20.94 2.49 -5.58
CA SER A 272 21.53 1.31 -6.22
C SER A 272 21.95 0.27 -5.18
N SER A 273 21.95 -1.01 -5.57
CA SER A 273 22.35 -2.12 -4.69
C SER A 273 22.96 -3.28 -5.49
N SER A 274 23.77 -4.09 -4.82
CA SER A 274 24.46 -5.25 -5.41
C SER A 274 23.52 -6.42 -5.70
N VAL A 275 22.43 -6.55 -4.94
CA VAL A 275 21.34 -7.51 -5.18
C VAL A 275 19.99 -6.82 -4.99
N PRO A 276 18.86 -7.39 -5.48
CA PRO A 276 17.56 -6.77 -5.37
C PRO A 276 17.17 -6.42 -3.92
N VAL A 277 16.67 -5.21 -3.71
CA VAL A 277 16.13 -4.69 -2.44
C VAL A 277 14.74 -4.12 -2.66
N GLY A 278 13.93 -4.00 -1.62
CA GLY A 278 12.69 -3.20 -1.62
C GLY A 278 12.96 -1.79 -1.11
N LEU A 279 12.14 -0.82 -1.52
CA LEU A 279 12.24 0.58 -1.10
C LEU A 279 10.84 1.15 -0.83
N GLN A 280 10.64 1.69 0.36
CA GLN A 280 9.56 2.63 0.67
C GLN A 280 10.16 4.02 0.86
N ALA A 281 9.62 5.02 0.16
CA ALA A 281 9.89 6.41 0.44
C ALA A 281 8.74 6.98 1.27
N MET A 282 9.05 7.76 2.30
CA MET A 282 8.06 8.35 3.19
C MET A 282 8.50 9.70 3.72
N GLY A 283 7.57 10.51 4.22
CA GLY A 283 7.89 11.79 4.84
C GLY A 283 6.74 12.38 5.62
N TYR A 284 7.05 13.44 6.38
CA TYR A 284 6.14 14.08 7.33
C TYR A 284 6.21 15.60 7.22
N GLY A 285 5.04 16.22 7.27
CA GLY A 285 4.85 17.64 7.47
C GLY A 285 3.81 17.89 8.55
N ALA A 286 3.47 19.16 8.77
CA ALA A 286 2.41 19.54 9.70
C ALA A 286 1.05 18.98 9.22
N PHE A 287 0.47 18.06 10.00
CA PHE A 287 -0.83 17.43 9.71
C PHE A 287 -0.90 16.69 8.36
N THR A 288 0.20 16.13 7.89
CA THR A 288 0.21 15.34 6.65
C THR A 288 1.44 14.42 6.58
N SER A 289 1.29 13.28 5.94
CA SER A 289 2.39 12.35 5.61
C SER A 289 2.24 11.86 4.18
N TYR A 290 3.32 11.33 3.61
CA TYR A 290 3.24 10.51 2.40
C TYR A 290 4.02 9.21 2.59
N GLN A 291 3.63 8.17 1.85
CA GLN A 291 4.36 6.92 1.72
C GLN A 291 4.10 6.27 0.37
N PHE A 292 5.13 5.80 -0.32
CA PHE A 292 4.96 5.06 -1.58
C PHE A 292 6.12 4.10 -1.84
N PRO A 293 5.91 3.00 -2.58
CA PRO A 293 7.01 2.15 -3.00
C PRO A 293 7.89 2.94 -3.98
N GLY A 294 9.20 3.02 -3.71
CA GLY A 294 10.15 3.72 -4.59
C GLY A 294 10.27 3.10 -5.99
N GLY A 295 9.72 1.90 -6.16
CA GLY A 295 9.50 1.25 -7.44
C GLY A 295 9.35 -0.26 -7.28
N LEU A 296 8.85 -0.91 -8.32
CA LEU A 296 8.75 -2.37 -8.41
C LEU A 296 8.71 -2.78 -9.88
N ASN A 297 9.07 -4.02 -10.21
CA ASN A 297 9.12 -4.43 -11.62
C ASN A 297 7.74 -4.66 -12.25
N VAL A 298 6.69 -4.85 -11.45
CA VAL A 298 5.31 -5.19 -11.86
C VAL A 298 5.30 -6.40 -12.81
N LYS A 299 6.24 -7.33 -12.64
CA LYS A 299 6.31 -8.55 -13.46
C LYS A 299 5.09 -9.41 -13.18
N ARG A 300 4.59 -10.07 -14.21
CA ARG A 300 3.60 -11.13 -14.03
C ARG A 300 4.25 -12.34 -13.35
N ILE A 301 3.98 -12.53 -12.07
CA ILE A 301 4.53 -13.61 -11.25
C ILE A 301 3.44 -14.52 -10.68
N ALA A 302 2.18 -14.10 -10.78
CA ALA A 302 1.03 -14.88 -10.37
C ALA A 302 0.03 -15.10 -11.52
N PRO A 303 -0.70 -16.23 -11.50
CA PRO A 303 -1.85 -16.43 -12.37
C PRO A 303 -2.99 -15.45 -12.03
N PRO A 304 -3.89 -15.12 -12.99
CA PRO A 304 -5.07 -14.30 -12.72
C PRO A 304 -5.93 -14.92 -11.60
N PRO A 305 -6.51 -14.11 -10.70
CA PRO A 305 -7.47 -14.59 -9.71
C PRO A 305 -8.71 -15.18 -10.38
N THR A 306 -9.30 -16.20 -9.75
CA THR A 306 -10.51 -16.86 -10.24
C THR A 306 -11.79 -16.21 -9.74
N LYS A 307 -11.74 -15.41 -8.68
CA LYS A 307 -12.85 -14.69 -8.07
C LYS A 307 -12.36 -13.45 -7.35
#